data_AF-A0A962FSJ6-F1
#
_entry.id   AF-A0A962FSJ6-F1
#
_cell.length_a   1.000
_cell.length_b   1.000
_cell.length_c   1.000
_cell.angle_alpha   90.00
_cell.angle_beta   90.00
_cell.angle_gamma   90.00
#
_symmetry.space_group_name_H-M   'P 1'
#
loop_
_entity.id
_entity.type
_entity.pdbx_description
1 polymer ?
#
loop_
_entity_poly.entity_id
_entity_poly.type
_entity_poly.pdbx_seq_one_letter_code
_entity_poly.pdbx_strand_id
1 'polypeptide(L)'
;MRLSLFMFLPLLFLSACSTVLDRSQQVISVETPGAQEALCTLENRDMKYKVRAPKTLTITKSAKPLHVRCIAPGNREAQTVITPKTTDSIFLNTANGIVPGMIVDRHTAAMYEYPAVISVDFSQIAASPMPLPAYQQLLNDNPNLIELEEFRAGRSALQRDRYDRIPTLQKTDRHSFVSEKTEPPSAPLSMERAMNPYHVSVTRDSQGYEVPAVTAAPQSLTPLTK
;
A
#
# COMPACT_ATOMS: atom_id res chain seq x y z
N MET A 1 40.21 35.11 61.02
CA MET A 1 39.63 33.81 60.64
C MET A 1 38.48 34.06 59.67
N ARG A 2 38.75 34.07 58.36
CA ARG A 2 37.76 34.34 57.28
C ARG A 2 38.00 33.39 56.09
N LEU A 3 38.06 32.10 56.37
CA LEU A 3 38.33 31.09 55.35
C LEU A 3 37.55 29.81 55.68
N SER A 4 36.22 29.82 55.51
CA SER A 4 35.43 28.58 55.63
C SER A 4 34.04 28.68 54.98
N LEU A 5 33.94 29.32 53.80
CA LEU A 5 32.69 29.28 53.02
C LEU A 5 32.87 28.95 51.54
N PHE A 6 34.11 28.96 51.02
CA PHE A 6 34.38 28.64 49.61
C PHE A 6 34.56 27.13 49.32
N MET A 7 34.66 26.27 50.34
CA MET A 7 34.93 24.83 50.16
C MET A 7 33.66 23.99 49.89
N PHE A 8 32.46 24.51 50.17
CA PHE A 8 31.19 23.80 49.92
C PHE A 8 30.54 24.14 48.56
N LEU A 9 31.06 25.13 47.84
CA LEU A 9 30.50 25.57 46.55
C LEU A 9 30.65 24.56 45.39
N PRO A 10 31.71 23.71 45.28
CA PRO A 10 31.81 22.77 44.16
C PRO A 10 30.92 21.54 44.30
N LEU A 11 30.34 21.27 45.49
CA LEU A 11 29.46 20.11 45.72
C LEU A 11 28.03 20.30 45.16
N LEU A 12 27.62 21.55 44.94
CA LEU A 12 26.29 21.88 44.37
C LEU A 12 26.21 21.71 42.85
N PHE A 13 27.35 21.60 42.15
CA PHE A 13 27.37 21.46 40.69
C PHE A 13 27.30 20.01 40.19
N LEU A 14 27.40 19.01 41.08
CA LEU A 14 27.39 17.60 40.68
C LEU A 14 25.98 16.97 40.60
N SER A 15 24.89 17.66 40.99
CA SER A 15 23.53 17.09 40.99
C SER A 15 22.70 17.37 39.74
N ALA A 16 23.31 17.78 38.62
CA ALA A 16 22.59 18.21 37.41
C ALA A 16 22.56 17.18 36.26
N CYS A 17 22.83 15.89 36.52
CA CYS A 17 22.47 14.83 35.57
C CYS A 17 20.94 14.61 35.57
N SER A 18 20.20 15.60 35.06
CA SER A 18 18.81 15.41 34.65
C SER A 18 18.81 14.50 33.43
N THR A 19 18.62 13.20 33.65
CA THR A 19 18.23 12.28 32.59
C THR A 19 16.85 12.75 32.12
N VAL A 20 16.82 13.56 31.06
CA VAL A 20 15.60 13.90 30.33
C VAL A 20 15.17 12.61 29.63
N LEU A 21 14.59 11.70 30.41
CA LEU A 21 13.98 10.47 29.92
C LEU A 21 12.79 10.88 29.05
N ASP A 22 12.82 10.47 27.79
CA ASP A 22 11.86 10.76 26.73
C ASP A 22 10.39 10.65 27.21
N ARG A 23 9.81 11.76 27.67
CA ARG A 23 8.38 11.82 28.04
C ARG A 23 7.45 11.75 26.83
N SER A 24 7.98 11.94 25.63
CA SER A 24 7.24 11.96 24.36
C SER A 24 7.05 10.57 23.76
N GLN A 25 7.79 9.55 24.20
CA GLN A 25 7.61 8.18 23.76
C GLN A 25 6.85 7.36 24.80
N GLN A 26 6.11 6.35 24.33
CA GLN A 26 5.45 5.37 25.19
C GLN A 26 5.50 3.98 24.57
N VAL A 27 5.54 2.96 25.42
CA VAL A 27 5.49 1.56 25.01
C VAL A 27 4.04 1.10 25.02
N ILE A 28 3.57 0.51 23.91
CA ILE A 28 2.22 -0.04 23.77
C ILE A 28 2.27 -1.50 23.34
N SER A 29 1.36 -2.32 23.87
CA SER A 29 1.09 -3.69 23.43
C SER A 29 -0.08 -3.69 22.46
N VAL A 30 0.08 -4.32 21.30
CA VAL A 30 -1.01 -4.53 20.34
C VAL A 30 -1.43 -5.99 20.39
N GLU A 31 -2.69 -6.23 20.71
CA GLU A 31 -3.30 -7.55 20.87
C GLU A 31 -4.47 -7.71 19.89
N THR A 32 -4.62 -8.91 19.35
CA THR A 32 -5.68 -9.22 18.37
C THR A 32 -6.41 -10.50 18.75
N PRO A 33 -7.28 -10.49 19.77
CA PRO A 33 -8.04 -11.69 20.14
C PRO A 33 -8.86 -12.19 18.94
N GLY A 34 -8.87 -13.51 18.71
CA GLY A 34 -9.55 -14.11 17.56
C GLY A 34 -8.76 -14.09 16.23
N ALA A 35 -7.53 -13.58 16.22
CA ALA A 35 -6.62 -13.65 15.08
C ALA A 35 -5.15 -13.79 15.50
N GLN A 36 -4.38 -14.59 14.75
CA GLN A 36 -2.93 -14.69 14.90
C GLN A 36 -2.24 -14.01 13.72
N GLU A 37 -1.04 -13.46 13.95
CA GLU A 37 -0.21 -12.84 12.91
C GLU A 37 -0.91 -11.70 12.14
N ALA A 38 -1.81 -10.98 12.81
CA ALA A 38 -2.52 -9.86 12.19
C ALA A 38 -1.56 -8.70 11.92
N LEU A 39 -1.58 -8.16 10.70
CA LEU A 39 -0.78 -7.00 10.31
C LEU A 39 -1.55 -5.72 10.65
N CYS A 40 -1.11 -5.03 11.69
CA CYS A 40 -1.69 -3.78 12.17
C CYS A 40 -0.88 -2.58 11.68
N THR A 41 -1.59 -1.57 11.19
CA THR A 41 -1.06 -0.24 10.86
C THR A 41 -1.64 0.75 11.85
N LEU A 42 -0.78 1.40 12.63
CA LEU A 42 -1.15 2.43 13.59
C LEU A 42 -0.71 3.76 12.98
N GLU A 43 -1.66 4.65 12.71
CA GLU A 43 -1.44 5.86 11.94
C GLU A 43 -2.09 7.06 12.60
N ASN A 44 -1.38 8.16 12.57
CA ASN A 44 -1.85 9.48 12.95
C ASN A 44 -1.31 10.46 11.89
N ARG A 45 -1.74 11.72 11.92
CA ARG A 45 -1.25 12.77 11.03
C ARG A 45 0.28 12.87 10.98
N ASP A 46 0.92 12.60 12.11
CA ASP A 46 2.36 12.83 12.28
C ASP A 46 3.20 11.56 12.05
N MET A 47 2.59 10.36 12.16
CA MET A 47 3.34 9.11 12.27
C MET A 47 2.57 7.89 11.75
N LYS A 48 3.31 6.89 11.27
CA LYS A 48 2.77 5.63 10.79
C LYS A 48 3.66 4.45 11.18
N TYR A 49 3.10 3.52 11.94
CA TYR A 49 3.76 2.31 12.41
C TYR A 49 3.09 1.08 11.79
N LYS A 50 3.89 0.08 11.43
CA LYS A 50 3.40 -1.24 10.99
C LYS A 50 3.95 -2.31 11.90
N VAL A 51 3.08 -3.16 12.42
CA VAL A 51 3.43 -4.20 13.39
C VAL A 51 2.62 -5.48 13.13
N ARG A 52 3.23 -6.64 13.37
CA ARG A 52 2.51 -7.93 13.40
C ARG A 52 2.13 -8.23 14.85
N ALA A 53 0.85 -8.38 15.13
CA ALA A 53 0.32 -8.66 16.46
C ALA A 53 0.29 -10.18 16.74
N PRO A 54 0.49 -10.63 17.99
CA PRO A 54 0.69 -9.81 19.20
C PRO A 54 2.12 -9.29 19.32
N LYS A 55 2.30 -7.98 19.53
CA LYS A 55 3.63 -7.37 19.67
C LYS A 55 3.58 -6.03 20.38
N THR A 56 4.65 -5.78 21.14
CA THR A 56 4.90 -4.51 21.81
C THR A 56 5.78 -3.61 20.94
N LEU A 57 5.45 -2.32 20.86
CA LEU A 57 6.26 -1.31 20.17
C LEU A 57 6.28 0.01 20.94
N THR A 58 7.33 0.79 20.71
CA THR A 58 7.44 2.16 21.21
C THR A 58 6.87 3.11 20.17
N ILE A 59 5.91 3.94 20.55
CA ILE A 59 5.31 4.99 19.72
C ILE A 59 5.54 6.36 20.34
N THR A 60 5.52 7.41 19.52
CA THR A 60 5.49 8.78 20.04
C THR A 60 4.06 9.18 20.39
N LYS A 61 3.90 9.90 21.49
CA LYS A 61 2.65 10.50 21.95
C LYS A 61 2.26 11.65 21.03
N SER A 62 0.96 11.84 20.84
CA SER A 62 0.42 12.97 20.08
C SER A 62 -0.94 13.37 20.62
N ALA A 63 -1.30 14.64 20.45
CA ALA A 63 -2.62 15.18 20.76
C ALA A 63 -3.72 14.64 19.82
N LYS A 64 -3.33 14.03 18.71
CA LYS A 64 -4.24 13.61 17.65
C LYS A 64 -4.68 12.14 17.85
N PRO A 65 -5.89 11.77 17.40
CA PRO A 65 -6.35 10.38 17.47
C PRO A 65 -5.45 9.41 16.69
N LEU A 66 -5.27 8.21 17.23
CA LEU A 66 -4.51 7.14 16.59
C LEU A 66 -5.48 6.20 15.87
N HIS A 67 -5.38 6.11 14.56
CA HIS A 67 -6.13 5.19 13.72
C HIS A 67 -5.41 3.85 13.64
N VAL A 68 -6.06 2.78 14.08
CA VAL A 68 -5.49 1.43 14.07
C VAL A 68 -6.29 0.58 13.09
N ARG A 69 -5.61 0.08 12.06
CA ARG A 69 -6.20 -0.79 11.03
C ARG A 69 -5.43 -2.09 11.00
N CYS A 70 -6.11 -3.19 11.30
CA CYS A 70 -5.53 -4.52 11.34
C CYS A 70 -6.13 -5.41 10.25
N ILE A 71 -5.27 -6.15 9.56
CA ILE A 71 -5.64 -7.16 8.58
C ILE A 71 -5.20 -8.51 9.13
N ALA A 72 -6.15 -9.42 9.30
CA ALA A 72 -5.90 -10.78 9.77
C ALA A 72 -6.06 -11.80 8.63
N PRO A 73 -5.53 -13.03 8.79
CA PRO A 73 -5.77 -14.12 7.86
C PRO A 73 -7.27 -14.34 7.60
N GLY A 74 -7.59 -14.78 6.38
CA GLY A 74 -8.98 -14.97 5.93
C GLY A 74 -9.67 -13.68 5.49
N ASN A 75 -8.90 -12.72 4.98
CA ASN A 75 -9.40 -11.42 4.49
C ASN A 75 -10.27 -10.68 5.53
N ARG A 76 -9.90 -10.77 6.79
CA ARG A 76 -10.59 -10.11 7.88
C ARG A 76 -9.93 -8.77 8.13
N GLU A 77 -10.72 -7.70 8.14
CA GLU A 77 -10.24 -6.36 8.43
C GLU A 77 -11.02 -5.77 9.60
N ALA A 78 -10.30 -5.13 10.52
CA ALA A 78 -10.87 -4.40 11.65
C ALA A 78 -10.18 -3.05 11.80
N GLN A 79 -10.97 -2.03 12.14
CA GLN A 79 -10.49 -0.66 12.32
C GLN A 79 -11.01 -0.12 13.65
N THR A 80 -10.13 0.55 14.39
CA THR A 80 -10.50 1.26 15.62
C THR A 80 -9.77 2.59 15.69
N VAL A 81 -10.37 3.55 16.39
CA VAL A 81 -9.80 4.88 16.60
C VAL A 81 -9.60 5.07 18.08
N ILE A 82 -8.37 5.35 18.47
CA ILE A 82 -7.97 5.53 19.86
C ILE A 82 -7.72 7.01 20.11
N THR A 83 -8.57 7.62 20.92
CA THR A 83 -8.42 9.02 21.36
C THR A 83 -7.41 9.10 22.49
N PRO A 84 -6.40 9.99 22.43
CA PRO A 84 -5.45 10.17 23.51
C PRO A 84 -6.15 10.75 24.76
N LYS A 85 -5.73 10.31 25.94
CA LYS A 85 -6.13 10.91 27.23
C LYS A 85 -5.07 11.91 27.66
N THR A 86 -5.47 12.96 28.35
CA THR A 86 -4.54 13.89 29.00
C THR A 86 -4.27 13.37 30.41
N THR A 87 -3.01 13.21 30.79
CA THR A 87 -2.66 12.65 32.12
C THR A 87 -2.69 13.76 33.19
N ASP A 88 -3.33 13.50 34.33
CA ASP A 88 -3.49 14.45 35.45
C ASP A 88 -2.20 14.72 36.24
N SER A 89 -1.09 14.07 35.92
CA SER A 89 0.23 14.28 36.57
C SER A 89 0.80 15.69 36.37
N ILE A 90 0.12 16.52 35.59
CA ILE A 90 0.43 17.93 35.38
C ILE A 90 -0.07 18.77 36.55
N PHE A 91 -1.17 18.37 37.20
CA PHE A 91 -1.75 19.13 38.32
C PHE A 91 -0.85 19.18 39.55
N LEU A 92 -0.05 18.14 39.80
CA LEU A 92 0.81 18.07 40.98
C LEU A 92 2.10 18.91 40.87
N ASN A 93 2.50 19.29 39.65
CA ASN A 93 3.61 20.23 39.43
C ASN A 93 3.12 21.67 39.23
N THR A 94 1.85 21.86 38.84
CA THR A 94 1.17 23.17 38.86
C THR A 94 0.97 23.70 40.28
N ALA A 95 0.77 22.82 41.28
CA ALA A 95 0.65 23.21 42.69
C ALA A 95 1.96 23.76 43.30
N ASN A 96 3.13 23.48 42.72
CA ASN A 96 4.44 23.98 43.16
C ASN A 96 4.87 25.30 42.49
N GLY A 97 3.96 26.01 41.80
CA GLY A 97 4.16 27.42 41.45
C GLY A 97 5.13 27.72 40.30
N ILE A 98 5.40 26.76 39.40
CA ILE A 98 6.21 27.00 38.19
C ILE A 98 5.30 26.98 36.95
N VAL A 99 4.79 28.16 36.61
CA VAL A 99 4.00 28.49 35.40
C VAL A 99 4.61 28.02 34.06
N PRO A 100 5.95 27.96 33.83
CA PRO A 100 6.47 27.58 32.51
C PRO A 100 6.28 26.10 32.10
N GLY A 101 5.93 25.18 33.02
CA GLY A 101 5.80 23.76 32.70
C GLY A 101 4.73 23.44 31.66
N MET A 102 3.55 24.10 31.74
CA MET A 102 2.43 23.82 30.84
C MET A 102 2.69 24.23 29.38
N ILE A 103 3.54 25.24 29.14
CA ILE A 103 3.86 25.70 27.78
C ILE A 103 4.83 24.71 27.13
N VAL A 104 5.89 24.33 27.85
CA VAL A 104 6.91 23.40 27.35
C VAL A 104 6.33 21.98 27.17
N ASP A 105 5.44 21.54 28.06
CA ASP A 105 4.83 20.20 27.97
C ASP A 105 3.81 20.07 26.82
N ARG A 106 3.14 21.17 26.43
CA ARG A 106 2.27 21.18 25.24
C ARG A 106 3.06 21.04 23.95
N HIS A 107 4.27 21.60 23.88
CA HIS A 107 5.14 21.50 22.71
C HIS A 107 5.75 20.11 22.53
N THR A 108 6.01 19.38 23.62
CA THR A 108 6.60 18.03 23.57
C THR A 108 5.57 16.92 23.40
N ALA A 109 4.28 17.25 23.37
CA ALA A 109 3.16 16.31 23.40
C ALA A 109 3.20 15.32 24.59
N ALA A 110 4.01 15.60 25.61
CA ALA A 110 4.23 14.75 26.77
C ALA A 110 2.99 14.63 27.68
N MET A 111 2.03 15.54 27.51
CA MET A 111 0.76 15.57 28.26
C MET A 111 -0.26 14.52 27.80
N TYR A 112 -0.08 13.96 26.59
CA TYR A 112 -1.02 13.02 25.98
C TYR A 112 -0.55 11.59 26.13
N GLU A 113 -1.47 10.67 26.35
CA GLU A 113 -1.18 9.26 26.58
C GLU A 113 -2.22 8.38 25.86
N TYR A 114 -1.73 7.41 25.07
CA TYR A 114 -2.58 6.35 24.54
C TYR A 114 -2.60 5.16 25.52
N PRO A 115 -3.67 4.35 25.54
CA PRO A 115 -3.71 3.15 26.38
C PRO A 115 -2.50 2.24 26.15
N ALA A 116 -2.00 1.67 27.24
CA ALA A 116 -0.85 0.75 27.21
C ALA A 116 -1.13 -0.54 26.42
N VAL A 117 -2.40 -0.96 26.33
CA VAL A 117 -2.84 -2.12 25.56
C VAL A 117 -3.92 -1.70 24.57
N ILE A 118 -3.67 -1.96 23.29
CA ILE A 118 -4.64 -1.76 22.21
C ILE A 118 -5.10 -3.14 21.76
N SER A 119 -6.37 -3.45 22.03
CA SER A 119 -6.98 -4.72 21.61
C SER A 119 -7.89 -4.50 20.41
N VAL A 120 -7.67 -5.26 19.34
CA VAL A 120 -8.52 -5.28 18.13
C VAL A 120 -9.15 -6.65 18.00
N ASP A 121 -10.44 -6.75 18.33
CA ASP A 121 -11.14 -8.02 18.40
C ASP A 121 -11.59 -8.53 17.02
N PHE A 122 -11.18 -9.76 16.70
CA PHE A 122 -11.56 -10.50 15.50
C PHE A 122 -12.48 -11.69 15.81
N SER A 123 -12.89 -11.90 17.06
CA SER A 123 -13.71 -13.04 17.49
C SER A 123 -15.06 -13.12 16.78
N GLN A 124 -15.64 -11.97 16.42
CA GLN A 124 -16.94 -11.87 15.74
C GLN A 124 -16.81 -11.63 14.23
N ILE A 125 -15.59 -11.53 13.71
CA ILE A 125 -15.35 -11.25 12.29
C ILE A 125 -15.13 -12.57 11.56
N ALA A 126 -16.13 -12.99 10.78
CA ALA A 126 -16.05 -14.18 9.96
C ALA A 126 -15.01 -14.00 8.83
N ALA A 127 -14.28 -15.07 8.52
CA ALA A 127 -13.36 -15.07 7.39
C ALA A 127 -14.15 -14.99 6.07
N SER A 128 -13.72 -14.09 5.18
CA SER A 128 -14.29 -13.97 3.84
C SER A 128 -13.29 -14.57 2.84
N PRO A 129 -13.71 -15.41 1.88
CA PRO A 129 -12.83 -15.83 0.81
C PRO A 129 -12.38 -14.59 0.01
N MET A 130 -11.09 -14.51 -0.30
CA MET A 130 -10.65 -13.49 -1.27
C MET A 130 -11.33 -13.76 -2.62
N PRO A 131 -11.78 -12.71 -3.32
CA PRO A 131 -12.27 -12.89 -4.68
C PRO A 131 -11.16 -13.50 -5.53
N LEU A 132 -11.54 -14.33 -6.50
CA LEU A 132 -10.59 -14.86 -7.45
C LEU A 132 -9.86 -13.69 -8.13
N PRO A 133 -8.54 -13.82 -8.37
CA PRO A 133 -7.80 -12.76 -9.04
C PRO A 133 -8.38 -12.52 -10.43
N ALA A 134 -8.31 -11.28 -10.91
CA ALA A 134 -8.95 -10.86 -12.17
C ALA A 134 -8.54 -11.74 -13.38
N TYR A 135 -7.28 -12.20 -13.43
CA TYR A 135 -6.83 -13.09 -14.49
C TYR A 135 -7.56 -14.43 -14.48
N GLN A 136 -7.95 -14.96 -13.32
CA GLN A 136 -8.63 -16.24 -13.23
C GLN A 136 -10.10 -16.12 -13.60
N GLN A 137 -10.71 -14.96 -13.37
CA GLN A 137 -12.01 -14.65 -13.94
C GLN A 137 -11.93 -14.62 -15.47
N LEU A 138 -10.95 -13.90 -16.04
CA LEU A 138 -10.70 -13.89 -17.49
C LEU A 138 -10.50 -15.30 -18.05
N LEU A 139 -9.85 -16.18 -17.29
CA LEU A 139 -9.58 -17.55 -17.68
C LEU A 139 -10.82 -18.45 -17.64
N ASN A 140 -11.65 -18.30 -16.60
CA ASN A 140 -12.93 -18.98 -16.49
C ASN A 140 -13.90 -18.53 -17.58
N ASP A 141 -13.90 -17.24 -17.91
CA ASP A 141 -14.74 -16.65 -18.96
C ASP A 141 -14.24 -17.01 -20.37
N ASN A 142 -12.92 -17.23 -20.52
CA ASN A 142 -12.27 -17.54 -21.79
C ASN A 142 -11.36 -18.77 -21.63
N PRO A 143 -11.91 -20.00 -21.53
CA PRO A 143 -11.11 -21.21 -21.32
C PRO A 143 -10.07 -21.45 -22.43
N ASN A 144 -10.32 -20.92 -23.63
CA ASN A 144 -9.41 -20.99 -24.79
C ASN A 144 -8.15 -20.11 -24.63
N LEU A 145 -8.05 -19.25 -23.60
CA LEU A 145 -6.83 -18.49 -23.30
C LEU A 145 -5.73 -19.38 -22.68
N ILE A 146 -6.05 -20.50 -22.02
CA ILE A 146 -5.05 -21.46 -21.53
C ILE A 146 -4.57 -22.40 -22.63
N GLU A 147 -5.04 -22.25 -23.87
CA GLU A 147 -4.55 -23.07 -24.99
C GLU A 147 -3.18 -22.61 -25.53
N LEU A 148 -2.39 -22.01 -24.64
CA LEU A 148 -0.95 -21.90 -24.76
C LEU A 148 -0.38 -23.25 -24.29
N GLU A 149 0.08 -24.01 -25.28
CA GLU A 149 1.05 -25.08 -25.13
C GLU A 149 0.54 -26.47 -24.72
N GLU A 150 -0.47 -27.02 -25.40
CA GLU A 150 -0.38 -28.46 -25.72
C GLU A 150 0.67 -28.66 -26.82
N PHE A 151 1.93 -28.28 -26.53
CA PHE A 151 3.06 -28.63 -27.35
C PHE A 151 3.25 -30.13 -27.24
N ARG A 152 2.68 -30.86 -28.21
CA ARG A 152 3.19 -32.20 -28.51
C ARG A 152 4.70 -32.08 -28.60
N ALA A 153 5.41 -32.90 -27.82
CA ALA A 153 6.86 -32.92 -27.78
C ALA A 153 7.41 -32.97 -29.22
N GLY A 154 7.99 -31.85 -29.67
CA GLY A 154 8.61 -31.75 -31.00
C GLY A 154 8.12 -30.63 -31.92
N ARG A 155 7.11 -29.81 -31.59
CA ARG A 155 6.75 -28.63 -32.40
C ARG A 155 6.29 -27.43 -31.56
N SER A 156 6.99 -26.30 -31.69
CA SER A 156 6.47 -24.99 -31.28
C SER A 156 5.45 -24.52 -32.33
N ALA A 157 4.17 -24.46 -31.97
CA ALA A 157 3.13 -23.87 -32.80
C ALA A 157 2.55 -22.64 -32.08
N LEU A 158 2.46 -21.51 -32.79
CA LEU A 158 1.78 -20.33 -32.29
C LEU A 158 0.26 -20.51 -32.44
N GLN A 159 -0.54 -19.82 -31.64
CA GLN A 159 -2.01 -19.91 -31.70
C GLN A 159 -2.58 -19.59 -33.09
N ARG A 160 -1.90 -18.71 -33.85
CA ARG A 160 -2.23 -18.39 -35.25
C ARG A 160 -2.09 -19.59 -36.19
N ASP A 161 -1.16 -20.50 -35.90
CA ASP A 161 -0.87 -21.66 -36.74
C ASP A 161 -1.99 -22.73 -36.66
N ARG A 162 -2.96 -22.58 -35.74
CA ARG A 162 -4.13 -23.46 -35.64
C ARG A 162 -5.03 -23.39 -36.87
N TYR A 163 -5.19 -22.20 -37.44
CA TYR A 163 -6.09 -21.97 -38.58
C TYR A 163 -5.35 -21.94 -39.92
N ASP A 164 -4.02 -21.92 -39.89
CA ASP A 164 -3.23 -22.01 -41.11
C ASP A 164 -3.37 -23.41 -41.71
N ARG A 165 -3.76 -23.47 -42.99
CA ARG A 165 -3.71 -24.72 -43.74
C ARG A 165 -2.25 -25.15 -43.77
N ILE A 166 -1.99 -26.37 -43.31
CA ILE A 166 -0.66 -26.98 -43.37
C ILE A 166 -0.16 -26.88 -44.81
N PRO A 167 0.91 -26.10 -45.09
CA PRO A 167 1.45 -26.04 -46.44
C PRO A 167 1.95 -27.43 -46.79
N THR A 168 1.48 -27.97 -47.91
CA THR A 168 1.97 -29.24 -48.43
C THR A 168 3.44 -29.06 -48.77
N LEU A 169 4.32 -29.71 -48.03
CA LEU A 169 5.76 -29.68 -48.33
C LEU A 169 5.98 -30.35 -49.69
N GLN A 170 6.16 -29.55 -50.73
CA GLN A 170 6.65 -30.07 -52.00
C GLN A 170 8.13 -30.37 -51.80
N LYS A 171 8.48 -31.64 -52.01
CA LYS A 171 9.87 -32.07 -52.07
C LYS A 171 10.47 -31.41 -53.31
N THR A 172 11.21 -30.33 -53.13
CA THR A 172 12.03 -29.77 -54.21
C THR A 172 13.06 -30.84 -54.58
N ASP A 173 12.89 -31.43 -55.76
CA ASP A 173 13.92 -32.31 -56.31
C ASP A 173 15.20 -31.49 -56.50
N ARG A 174 16.30 -32.01 -55.96
CA ARG A 174 17.59 -31.34 -55.76
C ARG A 174 18.31 -30.92 -57.05
N HIS A 175 17.65 -30.95 -58.22
CA HIS A 175 18.29 -30.93 -59.53
C HIS A 175 18.02 -29.70 -60.40
N SER A 176 17.39 -28.65 -59.89
CA SER A 176 17.21 -27.41 -60.67
C SER A 176 17.52 -26.15 -59.85
N PHE A 177 18.73 -26.08 -59.30
CA PHE A 177 19.42 -24.79 -59.18
C PHE A 177 20.04 -24.46 -60.56
N VAL A 178 19.18 -24.15 -61.53
CA VAL A 178 19.62 -23.39 -62.70
C VAL A 178 19.66 -21.94 -62.24
N SER A 179 20.86 -21.36 -62.35
CA SER A 179 21.16 -19.98 -62.02
C SER A 179 20.45 -19.06 -63.02
N GLU A 180 19.16 -18.81 -62.82
CA GLU A 180 18.45 -17.76 -63.55
C GLU A 180 18.85 -16.42 -62.93
N LYS A 181 19.78 -15.74 -63.60
CA LYS A 181 20.16 -14.36 -63.32
C LYS A 181 19.00 -13.46 -63.76
N THR A 182 17.96 -13.37 -62.94
CA THR A 182 16.87 -12.43 -63.16
C THR A 182 17.26 -11.07 -62.59
N GLU A 183 17.43 -10.15 -63.53
CA GLU A 183 17.58 -8.70 -63.34
C GLU A 183 16.48 -8.15 -62.42
N PRO A 184 16.79 -7.21 -61.50
CA PRO A 184 15.81 -6.69 -60.55
C PRO A 184 14.71 -5.90 -61.29
N PRO A 185 13.42 -6.19 -61.05
CA PRO A 185 12.35 -5.34 -61.55
C PRO A 185 12.39 -3.99 -60.82
N SER A 186 12.68 -2.93 -61.56
CA SER A 186 12.44 -1.55 -61.16
C SER A 186 10.93 -1.30 -61.06
N ALA A 187 10.36 -1.55 -59.89
CA ALA A 187 8.99 -1.13 -59.59
C ALA A 187 8.96 0.28 -58.97
N PRO A 188 8.05 1.16 -59.41
CA PRO A 188 7.93 2.52 -58.89
C PRO A 188 7.36 2.55 -57.47
N LEU A 189 7.94 3.42 -56.66
CA LEU A 189 7.38 3.89 -55.38
C LEU A 189 6.04 4.60 -55.63
N SER A 190 4.92 3.90 -55.50
CA SER A 190 3.63 4.51 -55.20
C SER A 190 3.25 4.18 -53.77
N MET A 191 3.49 5.16 -52.90
CA MET A 191 3.16 5.18 -51.49
C MET A 191 1.65 5.43 -51.35
N GLU A 192 0.82 4.43 -51.63
CA GLU A 192 -0.62 4.52 -51.37
C GLU A 192 -0.86 4.29 -49.87
N ARG A 193 -1.01 5.41 -49.17
CA ARG A 193 -1.30 5.53 -47.75
C ARG A 193 -2.75 5.07 -47.49
N ALA A 194 -2.97 3.77 -47.37
CA ALA A 194 -4.23 3.22 -46.90
C ALA A 194 -4.34 3.37 -45.37
N MET A 195 -4.91 4.51 -44.99
CA MET A 195 -5.77 4.77 -43.82
C MET A 195 -5.99 3.58 -42.87
N ASN A 196 -5.34 3.61 -41.70
CA ASN A 196 -5.70 2.82 -40.53
C ASN A 196 -6.94 3.47 -39.87
N PRO A 197 -8.10 2.79 -39.71
CA PRO A 197 -9.29 3.38 -39.11
C PRO A 197 -9.34 3.28 -37.57
N TYR A 198 -8.20 3.14 -36.89
CA TYR A 198 -8.13 3.23 -35.42
C TYR A 198 -7.50 4.55 -34.98
N HIS A 199 -8.30 5.61 -34.96
CA HIS A 199 -8.02 6.79 -34.14
C HIS A 199 -8.41 6.47 -32.69
N VAL A 200 -7.42 6.09 -31.88
CA VAL A 200 -7.55 6.09 -30.42
C VAL A 200 -7.11 7.48 -29.94
N SER A 201 -8.08 8.33 -29.63
CA SER A 201 -7.84 9.61 -28.96
C SER A 201 -7.53 9.35 -27.49
N VAL A 202 -6.26 9.51 -27.12
CA VAL A 202 -5.82 9.50 -25.71
C VAL A 202 -5.83 10.95 -25.21
N THR A 203 -6.82 11.33 -24.42
CA THR A 203 -6.77 12.58 -23.65
C THR A 203 -5.92 12.35 -22.40
N ARG A 204 -4.75 13.00 -22.33
CA ARG A 204 -3.99 13.11 -21.09
C ARG A 204 -4.67 14.12 -20.18
N ASP A 205 -4.94 13.71 -18.94
CA ASP A 205 -5.21 14.67 -17.88
C ASP A 205 -3.89 15.35 -17.44
N SER A 206 -4.00 16.52 -16.82
CA SER A 206 -2.90 17.43 -16.45
C SER A 206 -1.81 16.84 -15.53
N GLN A 207 -1.95 15.57 -15.12
CA GLN A 207 -1.00 14.84 -14.27
C GLN A 207 -0.46 13.53 -14.88
N GLY A 208 -0.78 13.20 -16.14
CA GLY A 208 -0.04 12.17 -16.90
C GLY A 208 -0.28 10.70 -16.55
N TYR A 209 -1.39 10.32 -15.92
CA TYR A 209 -1.74 8.92 -15.66
C TYR A 209 -2.87 8.42 -16.58
N GLU A 210 -2.72 7.20 -17.13
CA GLU A 210 -3.76 6.50 -17.91
C GLU A 210 -4.81 5.89 -16.97
N VAL A 211 -6.07 6.30 -17.14
CA VAL A 211 -7.22 5.72 -16.43
C VAL A 211 -8.24 5.24 -17.48
N PRO A 212 -8.70 3.98 -17.46
CA PRO A 212 -9.77 3.53 -18.34
C PRO A 212 -11.10 4.14 -17.90
N ALA A 213 -11.65 5.04 -18.73
CA ALA A 213 -12.96 5.64 -18.50
C ALA A 213 -14.08 4.69 -18.96
N VAL A 214 -14.84 4.16 -18.00
CA VAL A 214 -16.12 3.48 -18.24
C VAL A 214 -17.21 4.53 -18.20
N THR A 215 -17.59 5.06 -19.36
CA THR A 215 -18.73 5.98 -19.49
C THR A 215 -20.03 5.20 -19.37
N ALA A 216 -20.63 5.20 -18.18
CA ALA A 216 -22.00 4.76 -17.98
C ALA A 216 -22.97 5.80 -18.56
N ALA A 217 -23.93 5.35 -19.36
CA ALA A 217 -25.00 6.18 -19.91
C ALA A 217 -25.87 6.78 -18.78
N PRO A 218 -26.32 8.04 -18.88
CA PRO A 218 -27.22 8.63 -17.89
C PRO A 218 -28.61 8.00 -18.00
N GLN A 219 -29.05 7.32 -16.94
CA GLN A 219 -30.46 6.94 -16.77
C GLN A 219 -31.26 8.19 -16.38
N SER A 220 -32.23 8.54 -17.21
CA SER A 220 -33.22 9.57 -16.96
C SER A 220 -34.15 9.16 -15.82
N LEU A 221 -33.97 9.75 -14.65
CA LEU A 221 -34.94 9.70 -13.55
C LEU A 221 -36.11 10.63 -13.88
N THR A 222 -37.29 10.05 -14.07
CA THR A 222 -38.56 10.78 -14.06
C THR A 222 -39.02 10.98 -12.61
N PRO A 223 -39.56 12.14 -12.23
CA PRO A 223 -40.15 12.35 -10.92
C PRO A 223 -41.56 11.74 -10.86
N LEU A 224 -41.80 10.86 -9.88
CA LEU A 224 -43.12 10.34 -9.56
C LEU A 224 -43.85 11.35 -8.66
N THR A 225 -44.82 12.06 -9.24
CA THR A 225 -45.84 12.84 -8.52
C THR A 225 -47.10 11.99 -8.36
N LYS A 226 -47.39 11.51 -7.14
CA LYS A 226 -48.64 11.72 -6.39
C LYS A 226 -48.60 11.00 -5.05
#